data_AF-A0A964IRZ5-F1
#
_entry.id   AF-A0A964IRZ5-F1
#
_cell.length_a   1.000
_cell.length_b   1.000
_cell.length_c   1.000
_cell.angle_alpha   90.00
_cell.angle_beta   90.00
_cell.angle_gamma   90.00
#
_symmetry.space_group_name_H-M   'P 1'
#
loop_
_entity.id
_entity.type
_entity.pdbx_description
1 polymer ?
#
loop_
_entity_poly.entity_id
_entity_poly.type
_entity_poly.pdbx_seq_one_letter_code
_entity_poly.pdbx_strand_id
1 'polypeptide(L)'
;MNLHVNRNLALETLPDALRQSLTLAAERDPRAELAAQFIPAGSRVLDLSFGTTLERSLPNGCGYRRCDVDTEFPTKAAAKSDIIVMLGTLEQIADVESLFTHLRFCKQDVVLSYCATDRCGASERAALGFANHLSFYDLALLFDRYGFRIECTAPIDDTQTLMRLTPTDRLMPVAPCSVAVVSGNDDGHFGDRLGYHMINALLPGEADVHHLTFRTLNEARAKYDLVVLGIGNSMFQPLLGDDVLDVVSRGKAAIGIFGTQYRELIPRTALDRLIDRLDTWYARTEDDVLMYGRGRKNVVHLGDWLIDQFPMNGPCDDEPLEVSDDVRANDALDRTIQTIQRHKQVYSAGLHPLLCALTSAELAAYAEQPSAQMPDIVSGKFRSMLIDIFGRTYPEKQFFMVDRDAVTRYKARVHRNVAKVGERIDAILRNVAVAAG
;
A
#
# COMPACT_ATOMS: atom_id res chain seq x y z
N MET A 1 -18.52 -4.65 -51.98
CA MET A 1 -17.75 -4.57 -50.73
C MET A 1 -17.75 -3.09 -50.33
N ASN A 2 -18.76 -2.67 -49.57
CA ASN A 2 -18.98 -1.27 -49.19
C ASN A 2 -18.88 -1.18 -47.67
N LEU A 3 -17.84 -0.52 -47.17
CA LEU A 3 -17.70 -0.18 -45.76
C LEU A 3 -18.58 1.05 -45.47
N HIS A 4 -19.56 0.86 -44.59
CA HIS A 4 -20.39 1.93 -44.06
C HIS A 4 -19.56 2.80 -43.10
N VAL A 5 -19.44 4.08 -43.43
CA VAL A 5 -18.92 5.13 -42.55
C VAL A 5 -20.06 5.54 -41.61
N ASN A 6 -19.90 5.30 -40.32
CA ASN A 6 -20.84 5.76 -39.30
C ASN A 6 -20.61 7.26 -39.04
N ARG A 7 -21.66 8.07 -39.25
CA ARG A 7 -21.59 9.53 -39.42
C ARG A 7 -22.11 10.30 -38.19
N ASN A 8 -21.94 9.79 -36.98
CA ASN A 8 -22.56 10.32 -35.76
C ASN A 8 -21.58 10.99 -34.78
N LEU A 9 -20.69 11.87 -35.30
CA LEU A 9 -19.93 12.84 -34.49
C LEU A 9 -20.26 14.26 -34.94
N ALA A 10 -21.54 14.59 -35.00
CA ALA A 10 -22.00 15.97 -35.17
C ALA A 10 -22.48 16.47 -33.81
N LEU A 11 -21.65 17.26 -33.12
CA LEU A 11 -22.07 18.07 -31.98
C LEU A 11 -22.83 19.29 -32.51
N GLU A 12 -24.02 19.54 -31.98
CA GLU A 12 -24.74 20.79 -32.17
C GLU A 12 -23.93 21.94 -31.53
N THR A 13 -23.64 22.97 -32.32
CA THR A 13 -22.86 24.15 -31.89
C THR A 13 -23.68 25.04 -30.94
N LEU A 14 -23.15 25.27 -29.73
CA LEU A 14 -23.71 26.21 -28.74
C LEU A 14 -23.41 27.69 -29.08
N PRO A 15 -24.27 28.65 -28.65
CA PRO A 15 -24.13 30.08 -28.95
C PRO A 15 -22.94 30.78 -28.27
N ASP A 16 -22.35 31.77 -28.95
CA ASP A 16 -21.15 32.53 -28.54
C ASP A 16 -21.21 33.17 -27.14
N ALA A 17 -22.39 33.35 -26.55
CA ALA A 17 -22.57 33.88 -25.20
C ALA A 17 -22.00 32.95 -24.10
N LEU A 18 -22.06 31.63 -24.30
CA LEU A 18 -21.47 30.64 -23.37
C LEU A 18 -19.95 30.52 -23.51
N ARG A 19 -19.39 30.86 -24.69
CA ARG A 19 -17.94 30.94 -24.87
C ARG A 19 -17.35 32.14 -24.12
N GLN A 20 -18.05 33.27 -24.11
CA GLN A 20 -17.59 34.50 -23.46
C GLN A 20 -17.64 34.43 -21.93
N SER A 21 -18.56 33.68 -21.32
CA SER A 21 -18.59 33.49 -19.86
C SER A 21 -17.45 32.60 -19.35
N LEU A 22 -16.95 31.67 -20.17
CA LEU A 22 -15.81 30.80 -19.83
C LEU A 22 -14.44 31.46 -20.09
N THR A 23 -14.39 32.61 -20.78
CA THR A 23 -13.13 33.34 -21.06
C THR A 23 -12.84 34.48 -20.07
N LEU A 24 -13.81 34.86 -19.24
CA LEU A 24 -13.70 35.98 -18.29
C LEU A 24 -13.61 35.50 -16.83
N ALA A 25 -12.50 34.85 -16.50
CA ALA A 25 -11.92 34.83 -15.16
C ALA A 25 -10.42 34.51 -15.28
N ALA A 26 -9.60 35.54 -15.50
CA ALA A 26 -8.14 35.46 -15.41
C ALA A 26 -7.67 35.51 -13.93
N GLU A 27 -8.38 34.80 -13.05
CA GLU A 27 -8.01 34.54 -11.67
C GLU A 27 -7.66 33.05 -11.55
N ARG A 28 -6.74 32.73 -10.65
CA ARG A 28 -6.19 31.37 -10.46
C ARG A 28 -7.30 30.33 -10.41
N ASP A 29 -7.17 29.26 -11.19
CA ASP A 29 -8.08 28.12 -11.15
C ASP A 29 -7.65 27.20 -9.98
N PRO A 30 -8.40 27.15 -8.86
CA PRO A 30 -8.02 26.35 -7.69
C PRO A 30 -7.97 24.85 -8.02
N ARG A 31 -8.73 24.40 -9.03
CA ARG A 31 -8.66 23.03 -9.52
C ARG A 31 -7.30 22.74 -10.16
N ALA A 32 -6.79 23.67 -10.96
CA ALA A 32 -5.50 23.54 -11.61
C ALA A 32 -4.33 23.62 -10.62
N GLU A 33 -4.43 24.46 -9.59
CA GLU A 33 -3.44 24.52 -8.49
C GLU A 33 -3.41 23.22 -7.69
N LEU A 34 -4.56 22.64 -7.37
CA LEU A 34 -4.63 21.35 -6.68
C LEU A 34 -4.11 20.20 -7.55
N ALA A 35 -4.48 20.18 -8.84
CA ALA A 35 -4.01 19.17 -9.79
C ALA A 35 -2.49 19.19 -9.96
N ALA A 36 -1.86 20.36 -9.91
CA ALA A 36 -0.41 20.45 -9.99
C ALA A 36 0.34 19.77 -8.82
N GLN A 37 -0.29 19.65 -7.64
CA GLN A 37 0.29 18.95 -6.49
C GLN A 37 0.35 17.42 -6.71
N PHE A 38 -0.43 16.91 -7.66
CA PHE A 38 -0.50 15.48 -7.99
C PHE A 38 0.53 15.10 -9.07
N ILE A 39 1.22 16.08 -9.64
CA ILE A 39 2.17 15.92 -10.74
C ILE A 39 3.61 15.99 -10.20
N PRO A 40 4.46 14.97 -10.43
CA PRO A 40 5.86 15.04 -10.04
C PRO A 40 6.64 16.11 -10.80
N ALA A 41 7.62 16.74 -10.15
CA ALA A 41 8.53 17.67 -10.82
C ALA A 41 9.32 16.99 -11.95
N GLY A 42 9.56 17.71 -13.05
CA GLY A 42 10.24 17.17 -14.22
C GLY A 42 9.37 16.35 -15.19
N SER A 43 8.08 16.17 -14.90
CA SER A 43 7.19 15.33 -15.71
C SER A 43 6.84 15.96 -17.06
N ARG A 44 6.63 15.13 -18.08
CA ARG A 44 6.00 15.54 -19.34
C ARG A 44 4.48 15.41 -19.21
N VAL A 45 3.80 16.54 -19.10
CA VAL A 45 2.37 16.66 -18.88
C VAL A 45 1.65 16.85 -20.21
N LEU A 46 0.70 15.95 -20.50
CA LEU A 46 -0.29 16.13 -21.56
C LEU A 46 -1.61 16.59 -20.96
N ASP A 47 -2.00 17.82 -21.22
CA ASP A 47 -3.23 18.42 -20.72
C ASP A 47 -4.34 18.36 -21.78
N LEU A 48 -5.42 17.66 -21.43
CA LEU A 48 -6.63 17.47 -22.23
C LEU A 48 -7.81 18.27 -21.67
N SER A 49 -7.53 19.26 -20.82
CA SER A 49 -8.56 20.05 -20.12
C SER A 49 -9.01 21.27 -20.92
N PHE A 50 -10.29 21.62 -20.79
CA PHE A 50 -10.84 22.83 -21.38
C PHE A 50 -10.59 24.05 -20.49
N GLY A 51 -10.01 25.11 -21.06
CA GLY A 51 -9.92 26.42 -20.41
C GLY A 51 -8.99 26.54 -19.18
N THR A 52 -8.18 25.52 -18.88
CA THR A 52 -7.34 25.51 -17.66
C THR A 52 -6.10 26.38 -17.75
N THR A 53 -5.59 26.79 -16.59
CA THR A 53 -4.32 27.55 -16.41
C THR A 53 -3.18 26.69 -15.85
N LEU A 54 -3.31 25.36 -15.92
CA LEU A 54 -2.43 24.37 -15.26
C LEU A 54 -0.94 24.61 -15.48
N GLU A 55 -0.53 25.00 -16.69
CA GLU A 55 0.88 25.27 -17.04
C GLU A 55 1.58 26.18 -16.04
N ARG A 56 0.88 27.19 -15.51
CA ARG A 56 1.44 28.17 -14.56
C ARG A 56 1.62 27.64 -13.14
N SER A 57 0.91 26.56 -12.81
CA SER A 57 0.91 25.95 -11.48
C SER A 57 1.83 24.73 -11.41
N LEU A 58 2.36 24.25 -12.55
CA LEU A 58 3.19 23.06 -12.60
C LEU A 58 4.49 23.22 -11.79
N PRO A 59 4.98 22.13 -11.18
CA PRO A 59 6.28 22.13 -10.53
C PRO A 59 7.43 22.42 -11.52
N ASN A 60 8.57 22.83 -10.99
CA ASN A 60 9.76 23.16 -11.78
C ASN A 60 10.21 21.99 -12.66
N GLY A 61 10.61 22.30 -13.89
CA GLY A 61 11.18 21.34 -14.84
C GLY A 61 10.17 20.51 -15.63
N CYS A 62 8.86 20.67 -15.39
CA CYS A 62 7.84 19.97 -16.17
C CYS A 62 7.80 20.45 -17.63
N GLY A 63 7.64 19.52 -18.56
CA GLY A 63 7.32 19.83 -19.96
C GLY A 63 5.81 19.82 -20.17
N TYR A 64 5.22 20.92 -20.63
CA TYR A 64 3.78 21.03 -20.82
C TYR A 64 3.39 20.94 -22.30
N ARG A 65 2.34 20.16 -22.59
CA ARG A 65 1.68 20.13 -23.89
C ARG A 65 0.18 20.09 -23.69
N ARG A 66 -0.51 21.05 -24.29
CA ARG A 66 -1.98 21.04 -24.37
C ARG A 66 -2.45 20.42 -25.68
N CYS A 67 -3.51 19.62 -25.60
CA CYS A 67 -4.23 19.08 -26.75
C CYS A 67 -5.73 19.11 -26.49
N ASP A 68 -6.50 19.69 -27.40
CA ASP A 68 -7.95 19.65 -27.33
C ASP A 68 -8.46 18.28 -27.80
N VAL A 69 -9.42 17.69 -27.09
CA VAL A 69 -9.97 16.34 -27.38
C VAL A 69 -11.08 16.39 -28.45
N ASP A 70 -11.31 17.54 -29.08
CA ASP A 70 -12.50 17.84 -29.88
C ASP A 70 -12.69 17.01 -31.17
N THR A 71 -11.72 16.19 -31.58
CA THR A 71 -11.83 15.41 -32.83
C THR A 71 -11.22 14.00 -32.80
N GLU A 72 -10.09 13.78 -32.12
CA GLU A 72 -9.44 12.46 -32.00
C GLU A 72 -8.55 12.42 -30.74
N PHE A 73 -8.51 11.27 -30.04
CA PHE A 73 -7.62 11.11 -28.89
C PHE A 73 -6.14 11.18 -29.34
N PRO A 74 -5.28 12.02 -28.73
CA PRO A 74 -3.93 12.26 -29.21
C PRO A 74 -2.93 11.15 -28.81
N THR A 75 -3.14 9.91 -29.30
CA THR A 75 -2.40 8.71 -28.87
C THR A 75 -0.87 8.87 -28.95
N LYS A 76 -0.35 9.54 -29.99
CA LYS A 76 1.10 9.76 -30.13
C LYS A 76 1.67 10.71 -29.09
N ALA A 77 0.89 11.70 -28.65
CA ALA A 77 1.30 12.62 -27.60
C ALA A 77 1.18 11.93 -26.23
N ALA A 78 0.09 11.21 -26.00
CA ALA A 78 -0.17 10.45 -24.78
C ALA A 78 0.89 9.37 -24.52
N ALA A 79 1.36 8.67 -25.56
CA ALA A 79 2.44 7.69 -25.42
C ALA A 79 3.82 8.31 -25.12
N LYS A 80 3.97 9.64 -25.21
CA LYS A 80 5.23 10.37 -24.96
C LYS A 80 5.16 11.27 -23.72
N SER A 81 4.02 11.35 -23.06
CA SER A 81 3.88 11.99 -21.75
C SER A 81 4.18 10.98 -20.65
N ASP A 82 4.44 11.50 -19.45
CA ASP A 82 4.52 10.72 -18.21
C ASP A 82 3.18 10.74 -17.47
N ILE A 83 2.38 11.80 -17.68
CA ILE A 83 1.10 12.01 -17.02
C ILE A 83 0.12 12.72 -17.96
N ILE A 84 -1.14 12.28 -17.94
CA ILE A 84 -2.25 12.84 -18.71
C ILE A 84 -3.20 13.55 -17.74
N VAL A 85 -3.63 14.76 -18.05
CA VAL A 85 -4.48 15.57 -17.17
C VAL A 85 -5.83 15.88 -17.86
N MET A 86 -6.92 15.65 -17.15
CA MET A 86 -8.30 15.82 -17.64
C MET A 86 -9.18 16.51 -16.57
N LEU A 87 -9.13 17.84 -16.52
CA LEU A 87 -9.87 18.64 -15.54
C LEU A 87 -11.20 19.13 -16.16
N GLY A 88 -12.31 18.58 -15.68
CA GLY A 88 -13.67 18.88 -16.16
C GLY A 88 -13.94 18.35 -17.58
N THR A 89 -13.02 17.57 -18.14
CA THR A 89 -13.15 16.98 -19.48
C THR A 89 -14.08 15.78 -19.47
N LEU A 90 -13.98 14.92 -18.45
CA LEU A 90 -14.65 13.62 -18.45
C LEU A 90 -16.18 13.77 -18.51
N GLU A 91 -16.75 14.80 -17.87
CA GLU A 91 -18.18 15.11 -17.91
C GLU A 91 -18.71 15.43 -19.31
N GLN A 92 -17.85 15.83 -20.24
CA GLN A 92 -18.22 16.20 -21.61
C GLN A 92 -18.10 15.03 -22.59
N ILE A 93 -17.54 13.90 -22.15
CA ILE A 93 -17.29 12.74 -23.01
C ILE A 93 -18.50 11.80 -22.95
N ALA A 94 -19.20 11.65 -24.08
CA ALA A 94 -20.32 10.71 -24.20
C ALA A 94 -19.83 9.25 -24.24
N ASP A 95 -18.78 8.97 -25.01
CA ASP A 95 -18.19 7.62 -25.14
C ASP A 95 -16.98 7.46 -24.21
N VAL A 96 -17.28 7.33 -22.91
CA VAL A 96 -16.27 7.17 -21.85
C VAL A 96 -15.47 5.86 -22.03
N GLU A 97 -16.10 4.79 -22.49
CA GLU A 97 -15.47 3.48 -22.68
C GLU A 97 -14.38 3.54 -23.77
N SER A 98 -14.63 4.23 -24.87
CA SER A 98 -13.62 4.45 -25.93
C SER A 98 -12.43 5.27 -25.43
N LEU A 99 -12.69 6.35 -24.67
CA LEU A 99 -11.62 7.14 -24.05
C LEU A 99 -10.73 6.29 -23.14
N PHE A 100 -11.32 5.51 -22.23
CA PHE A 100 -10.56 4.66 -21.30
C PHE A 100 -9.85 3.49 -22.00
N THR A 101 -10.38 3.04 -23.15
CA THR A 101 -9.65 2.11 -24.03
C THR A 101 -8.35 2.73 -24.51
N HIS A 102 -8.38 3.98 -25.00
CA HIS A 102 -7.17 4.68 -25.43
C HIS A 102 -6.19 4.98 -24.28
N LEU A 103 -6.70 5.44 -23.13
CA LEU A 103 -5.87 5.70 -21.94
C LEU A 103 -5.15 4.43 -21.49
N ARG A 104 -5.85 3.30 -21.46
CA ARG A 104 -5.28 2.00 -21.11
C ARG A 104 -4.12 1.61 -22.03
N PHE A 105 -4.24 1.83 -23.34
CA PHE A 105 -3.15 1.54 -24.28
C PHE A 105 -1.93 2.42 -24.06
N CYS A 106 -2.11 3.64 -23.54
CA CYS A 106 -1.00 4.56 -23.28
C CYS A 106 -0.21 4.20 -22.02
N LYS A 107 -0.83 3.49 -21.06
CA LYS A 107 -0.23 3.11 -19.77
C LYS A 107 0.48 4.27 -19.04
N GLN A 108 -0.14 5.46 -19.08
CA GLN A 108 0.35 6.62 -18.33
C GLN A 108 -0.54 6.87 -17.11
N ASP A 109 0.02 7.54 -16.11
CA ASP A 109 -0.75 8.07 -14.99
C ASP A 109 -1.76 9.09 -15.52
N VAL A 110 -2.94 9.14 -14.89
CA VAL A 110 -4.02 10.06 -15.25
C VAL A 110 -4.45 10.86 -14.04
N VAL A 111 -4.40 12.18 -14.12
CA VAL A 111 -5.03 13.07 -13.13
C VAL A 111 -6.31 13.60 -13.73
N LEU A 112 -7.44 13.31 -13.12
CA LEU A 112 -8.73 13.77 -13.58
C LEU A 112 -9.54 14.38 -12.45
N SER A 113 -10.39 15.34 -12.78
CA SER A 113 -11.44 15.80 -11.89
C SER A 113 -12.79 15.31 -12.39
N TYR A 114 -13.69 15.00 -11.47
CA TYR A 114 -15.04 14.63 -11.83
C TYR A 114 -16.07 15.03 -10.78
N CYS A 115 -17.23 15.50 -11.24
CA CYS A 115 -18.42 15.72 -10.41
C CYS A 115 -19.29 14.46 -10.41
N ALA A 116 -19.36 13.71 -9.31
CA ALA A 116 -20.13 12.46 -9.23
C ALA A 116 -21.62 12.71 -8.89
N THR A 117 -22.51 11.82 -9.35
CA THR A 117 -23.96 11.90 -9.04
C THR A 117 -24.28 11.80 -7.56
N ASP A 118 -23.41 11.15 -6.78
CA ASP A 118 -23.58 11.00 -5.32
C ASP A 118 -23.34 12.31 -4.55
N ARG A 119 -22.73 13.31 -5.21
CA ARG A 119 -22.38 14.62 -4.63
C ARG A 119 -23.14 15.77 -5.27
N CYS A 120 -23.50 15.65 -6.53
CA CYS A 120 -24.36 16.59 -7.25
C CYS A 120 -25.53 15.79 -7.84
N GLY A 121 -26.76 16.10 -7.40
CA GLY A 121 -27.93 15.31 -7.75
C GLY A 121 -28.11 15.17 -9.26
N ALA A 122 -28.63 14.03 -9.72
CA ALA A 122 -28.74 13.72 -11.16
C ALA A 122 -29.49 14.81 -11.96
N SER A 123 -30.51 15.44 -11.37
CA SER A 123 -31.27 16.53 -11.98
C SER A 123 -30.46 17.83 -12.17
N GLU A 124 -29.52 18.13 -11.27
CA GLU A 124 -28.64 19.30 -11.36
C GLU A 124 -27.57 19.07 -12.44
N ARG A 125 -27.03 17.86 -12.53
CA ARG A 125 -26.07 17.46 -13.58
C ARG A 125 -26.68 17.50 -14.98
N ALA A 126 -27.94 17.09 -15.13
CA ALA A 126 -28.66 17.20 -16.39
C ALA A 126 -28.87 18.66 -16.82
N ALA A 127 -29.12 19.56 -15.88
CA ALA A 127 -29.24 21.00 -16.13
C ALA A 127 -27.89 21.65 -16.55
N LEU A 128 -26.77 21.06 -16.16
CA LEU A 128 -25.42 21.48 -16.55
C LEU A 128 -24.98 20.94 -17.93
N GLY A 129 -25.79 20.10 -18.57
CA GLY A 129 -25.52 19.58 -19.92
C GLY A 129 -24.39 18.57 -20.01
N PHE A 130 -24.04 17.89 -18.91
CA PHE A 130 -23.03 16.84 -18.92
C PHE A 130 -23.45 15.63 -19.76
N ALA A 131 -22.50 15.06 -20.51
CA ALA A 131 -22.72 13.95 -21.42
C ALA A 131 -22.83 12.59 -20.72
N ASN A 132 -22.36 12.47 -19.47
CA ASN A 132 -22.48 11.26 -18.65
C ASN A 132 -22.76 11.56 -17.16
N HIS A 133 -23.28 10.55 -16.47
CA HIS A 133 -23.80 10.66 -15.10
C HIS A 133 -23.31 9.53 -14.21
N LEU A 134 -22.00 9.34 -14.14
CA LEU A 134 -21.36 8.32 -13.31
C LEU A 134 -21.41 8.69 -11.81
N SER A 135 -21.68 7.71 -10.95
CA SER A 135 -21.43 7.75 -9.51
C SER A 135 -19.97 7.44 -9.18
N PHE A 136 -19.53 7.59 -7.92
CA PHE A 136 -18.20 7.12 -7.52
C PHE A 136 -18.05 5.61 -7.68
N TYR A 137 -19.14 4.86 -7.45
CA TYR A 137 -19.15 3.42 -7.66
C TYR A 137 -18.95 3.07 -9.14
N ASP A 138 -19.64 3.76 -10.05
CA ASP A 138 -19.49 3.54 -11.49
C ASP A 138 -18.09 3.91 -11.98
N LEU A 139 -17.50 5.00 -11.45
CA LEU A 139 -16.12 5.38 -11.75
C LEU A 139 -15.14 4.30 -11.28
N ALA A 140 -15.30 3.78 -10.06
CA ALA A 140 -14.44 2.71 -9.55
C ALA A 140 -14.51 1.45 -10.45
N LEU A 141 -15.71 1.04 -10.85
CA LEU A 141 -15.91 -0.08 -11.78
C LEU A 141 -15.30 0.19 -13.16
N LEU A 142 -15.45 1.41 -13.67
CA LEU A 142 -14.87 1.82 -14.95
C LEU A 142 -13.34 1.75 -14.89
N PHE A 143 -12.73 2.32 -13.86
CA PHE A 143 -11.28 2.35 -13.70
C PHE A 143 -10.72 0.92 -13.59
N ASP A 144 -11.33 0.08 -12.75
CA ASP A 144 -10.94 -1.31 -12.57
C ASP A 144 -11.01 -2.10 -13.90
N ARG A 145 -12.13 -1.99 -14.63
CA ARG A 145 -12.35 -2.65 -15.93
C ARG A 145 -11.24 -2.33 -16.94
N TYR A 146 -10.73 -1.11 -16.89
CA TYR A 146 -9.69 -0.60 -17.78
C TYR A 146 -8.28 -0.67 -17.20
N GLY A 147 -8.10 -1.29 -16.03
CA GLY A 147 -6.80 -1.49 -15.41
C GLY A 147 -6.22 -0.19 -14.87
N PHE A 148 -7.01 0.55 -14.11
CA PHE A 148 -6.58 1.72 -13.37
C PHE A 148 -6.96 1.57 -11.90
N ARG A 149 -6.01 1.88 -11.01
CA ARG A 149 -6.26 2.03 -9.58
C ARG A 149 -6.25 3.50 -9.21
N ILE A 150 -7.16 3.92 -8.34
CA ILE A 150 -7.10 5.24 -7.72
C ILE A 150 -5.96 5.24 -6.70
N GLU A 151 -4.88 5.98 -6.96
CA GLU A 151 -3.74 6.12 -6.05
C GLU A 151 -4.07 7.09 -4.91
N CYS A 152 -4.68 8.21 -5.24
CA CYS A 152 -5.12 9.21 -4.27
C CYS A 152 -6.28 10.06 -4.81
N THR A 153 -7.00 10.68 -3.89
CA THR A 153 -8.09 11.63 -4.18
C THR A 153 -7.97 12.88 -3.34
N ALA A 154 -8.52 13.99 -3.83
CA ALA A 154 -8.70 15.21 -3.06
C ALA A 154 -10.02 15.90 -3.45
N PRO A 155 -10.85 16.34 -2.49
CA PRO A 155 -12.00 17.17 -2.81
C PRO A 155 -11.54 18.52 -3.37
N ILE A 156 -12.16 18.96 -4.47
CA ILE A 156 -11.95 20.30 -5.02
C ILE A 156 -12.94 21.28 -4.36
N ASP A 157 -14.19 20.85 -4.27
CA ASP A 157 -15.30 21.51 -3.58
C ASP A 157 -16.30 20.45 -3.09
N ASP A 158 -17.49 20.87 -2.64
CA ASP A 158 -18.53 19.96 -2.13
C ASP A 158 -19.07 18.98 -3.19
N THR A 159 -18.83 19.26 -4.47
CA THR A 159 -19.42 18.55 -5.62
C THR A 159 -18.40 17.80 -6.47
N GLN A 160 -17.14 18.22 -6.48
CA GLN A 160 -16.09 17.73 -7.36
C GLN A 160 -14.94 17.08 -6.60
N THR A 161 -14.39 16.03 -7.19
CA THR A 161 -13.22 15.34 -6.65
C THR A 161 -12.15 15.20 -7.72
N LEU A 162 -10.91 15.48 -7.33
CA LEU A 162 -9.71 15.18 -8.08
C LEU A 162 -9.23 13.76 -7.74
N MET A 163 -8.76 13.03 -8.74
CA MET A 163 -8.25 11.66 -8.60
C MET A 163 -6.95 11.50 -9.39
N ARG A 164 -5.96 10.82 -8.81
CA ARG A 164 -4.84 10.25 -9.54
C ARG A 164 -5.09 8.78 -9.79
N LEU A 165 -5.06 8.39 -11.05
CA LEU A 165 -5.17 7.01 -11.50
C LEU A 165 -3.81 6.52 -11.97
N THR A 166 -3.41 5.36 -11.48
CA THR A 166 -2.20 4.66 -11.92
C THR A 166 -2.62 3.44 -12.73
N PRO A 167 -2.06 3.23 -13.94
CA PRO A 167 -2.34 2.05 -14.72
C PRO A 167 -1.83 0.80 -13.98
N THR A 168 -2.70 -0.17 -13.85
CA THR A 168 -2.39 -1.52 -13.38
C THR A 168 -2.47 -2.45 -14.58
N ASP A 169 -1.51 -3.35 -14.74
CA ASP A 169 -1.69 -4.45 -15.69
C ASP A 169 -2.91 -5.23 -15.22
N ARG A 170 -4.03 -5.14 -15.99
CA ARG A 170 -5.32 -5.80 -15.72
C ARG A 170 -5.09 -6.99 -14.80
N LEU A 171 -5.49 -6.87 -13.54
CA LEU A 171 -5.73 -8.05 -12.72
C LEU A 171 -6.77 -8.82 -13.51
N MET A 172 -6.36 -9.94 -14.15
CA MET A 172 -7.36 -10.94 -14.47
C MET A 172 -8.12 -11.18 -13.17
N PRO A 173 -9.47 -11.25 -13.17
CA PRO A 173 -10.20 -11.54 -11.96
C PRO A 173 -9.53 -12.75 -11.33
N VAL A 174 -8.89 -12.52 -10.19
CA VAL A 174 -8.16 -13.59 -9.50
C VAL A 174 -9.26 -14.58 -9.19
N ALA A 175 -9.18 -15.78 -9.76
CA ALA A 175 -10.14 -16.83 -9.45
C ALA A 175 -10.26 -16.87 -7.91
N PRO A 176 -11.48 -16.97 -7.35
CA PRO A 176 -11.68 -16.92 -5.90
C PRO A 176 -10.64 -17.82 -5.23
N CYS A 177 -9.76 -17.23 -4.41
CA CYS A 177 -8.63 -17.93 -3.84
C CYS A 177 -8.82 -18.07 -2.33
N SER A 178 -8.51 -19.26 -1.82
CA SER A 178 -8.61 -19.59 -0.40
C SER A 178 -7.24 -19.40 0.25
N VAL A 179 -7.12 -18.45 1.17
CA VAL A 179 -5.84 -18.11 1.83
C VAL A 179 -5.94 -18.38 3.32
N ALA A 180 -5.01 -19.14 3.89
CA ALA A 180 -4.85 -19.23 5.34
C ALA A 180 -3.79 -18.24 5.82
N VAL A 181 -4.07 -17.50 6.88
CA VAL A 181 -3.10 -16.64 7.57
C VAL A 181 -2.95 -17.13 9.00
N VAL A 182 -1.82 -17.75 9.32
CA VAL A 182 -1.50 -18.27 10.67
C VAL A 182 -0.66 -17.25 11.41
N SER A 183 -1.14 -16.73 12.54
CA SER A 183 -0.46 -15.64 13.27
C SER A 183 -0.58 -15.73 14.79
N GLY A 184 0.16 -14.88 15.51
CA GLY A 184 0.09 -14.75 16.97
C GLY A 184 -1.07 -13.90 17.50
N ASN A 185 -2.06 -13.54 16.67
CA ASN A 185 -3.07 -12.53 16.97
C ASN A 185 -4.08 -12.90 18.10
N ASP A 186 -3.89 -14.01 18.81
CA ASP A 186 -4.72 -14.40 19.95
C ASP A 186 -4.72 -13.37 21.08
N ASP A 187 -3.57 -12.74 21.31
CA ASP A 187 -3.33 -11.91 22.49
C ASP A 187 -3.50 -10.40 22.17
N GLY A 188 -3.86 -10.05 20.93
CA GLY A 188 -4.21 -8.67 20.54
C GLY A 188 -3.07 -7.65 20.64
N HIS A 189 -1.81 -8.10 20.62
CA HIS A 189 -0.65 -7.21 20.71
C HIS A 189 -0.60 -6.21 19.55
N PHE A 190 -0.03 -5.03 19.83
CA PHE A 190 0.11 -3.94 18.85
C PHE A 190 0.71 -4.39 17.51
N GLY A 191 1.76 -5.22 17.54
CA GLY A 191 2.40 -5.74 16.34
C GLY A 191 1.53 -6.68 15.51
N ASP A 192 0.85 -7.61 16.16
CA ASP A 192 0.02 -8.61 15.48
C ASP A 192 -1.17 -7.95 14.80
N ARG A 193 -1.78 -6.96 15.47
CA ARG A 193 -2.86 -6.14 14.90
C ARG A 193 -2.40 -5.34 13.68
N LEU A 194 -1.21 -4.74 13.70
CA LEU A 194 -0.65 -4.06 12.53
C LEU A 194 -0.36 -5.04 11.40
N GLY A 195 0.26 -6.18 11.71
CA GLY A 195 0.53 -7.24 10.74
C GLY A 195 -0.75 -7.74 10.07
N TYR A 196 -1.85 -7.82 10.82
CA TYR A 196 -3.16 -8.22 10.33
C TYR A 196 -3.69 -7.24 9.28
N HIS A 197 -3.58 -5.93 9.53
CA HIS A 197 -3.95 -4.92 8.53
C HIS A 197 -3.03 -4.96 7.30
N MET A 198 -1.73 -5.13 7.51
CA MET A 198 -0.76 -5.16 6.42
C MET A 198 -0.96 -6.34 5.49
N ILE A 199 -1.14 -7.56 6.02
CA ILE A 199 -1.33 -8.73 5.15
C ILE A 199 -2.62 -8.61 4.35
N ASN A 200 -3.70 -8.13 4.96
CA ASN A 200 -4.98 -7.94 4.27
C ASN A 200 -4.91 -6.84 3.20
N ALA A 201 -4.03 -5.86 3.34
CA ALA A 201 -3.78 -4.85 2.30
C ALA A 201 -2.95 -5.40 1.13
N LEU A 202 -2.20 -6.49 1.32
CA LEU A 202 -1.39 -7.13 0.27
C LEU A 202 -2.12 -8.28 -0.44
N LEU A 203 -3.17 -8.83 0.17
CA LEU A 203 -3.97 -9.88 -0.45
C LEU A 203 -4.97 -9.29 -1.45
N PRO A 204 -5.33 -10.03 -2.52
CA PRO A 204 -6.39 -9.61 -3.43
C PRO A 204 -7.72 -9.39 -2.71
N GLY A 205 -8.51 -8.41 -3.15
CA GLY A 205 -9.79 -8.08 -2.52
C GLY A 205 -10.83 -9.20 -2.57
N GLU A 206 -10.69 -10.13 -3.51
CA GLU A 206 -11.55 -11.29 -3.71
C GLU A 206 -11.09 -12.55 -2.94
N ALA A 207 -9.99 -12.48 -2.20
CA ALA A 207 -9.47 -13.61 -1.44
C ALA A 207 -10.41 -13.97 -0.27
N ASP A 208 -10.75 -15.26 -0.15
CA ASP A 208 -11.38 -15.81 1.05
C ASP A 208 -10.29 -16.11 2.09
N VAL A 209 -10.11 -15.17 3.01
CA VAL A 209 -9.04 -15.21 4.02
C VAL A 209 -9.54 -15.90 5.29
N HIS A 210 -8.94 -17.05 5.60
CA HIS A 210 -9.15 -17.78 6.82
C HIS A 210 -8.01 -17.48 7.83
N HIS A 211 -8.32 -16.65 8.81
CA HIS A 211 -7.37 -16.33 9.87
C HIS A 211 -7.35 -17.42 10.93
N LEU A 212 -6.16 -17.96 11.18
CA LEU A 212 -5.87 -18.96 12.19
C LEU A 212 -4.84 -18.40 13.16
N THR A 213 -4.85 -18.94 14.36
CA THR A 213 -3.82 -18.67 15.36
C THR A 213 -3.14 -19.97 15.74
N PHE A 214 -2.02 -19.87 16.46
CA PHE A 214 -1.31 -21.06 16.92
C PHE A 214 -2.16 -21.93 17.87
N ARG A 215 -3.26 -21.38 18.43
CA ARG A 215 -4.22 -22.11 19.27
C ARG A 215 -5.38 -22.73 18.48
N THR A 216 -5.64 -22.28 17.25
CA THR A 216 -6.77 -22.73 16.42
C THR A 216 -6.35 -23.51 15.17
N LEU A 217 -5.13 -24.03 15.13
CA LEU A 217 -4.62 -24.80 13.97
C LEU A 217 -5.49 -26.01 13.60
N ASN A 218 -6.18 -26.59 14.59
CA ASN A 218 -7.14 -27.68 14.40
C ASN A 218 -8.38 -27.29 13.57
N GLU A 219 -8.69 -26.00 13.46
CA GLU A 219 -9.80 -25.46 12.67
C GLU A 219 -9.43 -25.28 11.19
N ALA A 220 -8.16 -25.52 10.83
CA ALA A 220 -7.72 -25.40 9.46
C ALA A 220 -8.55 -26.28 8.50
N ARG A 221 -8.90 -25.70 7.34
CA ARG A 221 -9.52 -26.40 6.21
C ARG A 221 -8.55 -27.43 5.63
N ALA A 222 -9.07 -28.35 4.82
CA ALA A 222 -8.26 -29.41 4.21
C ALA A 222 -7.26 -28.90 3.16
N LYS A 223 -7.56 -27.79 2.47
CA LYS A 223 -6.72 -27.23 1.40
C LYS A 223 -6.82 -25.71 1.35
N TYR A 224 -5.72 -25.08 0.96
CA TYR A 224 -5.63 -23.66 0.64
C TYR A 224 -4.85 -23.45 -0.66
N ASP A 225 -5.09 -22.33 -1.33
CA ASP A 225 -4.28 -21.89 -2.46
C ASP A 225 -2.95 -21.28 -1.97
N LEU A 226 -2.99 -20.57 -0.84
CA LEU A 226 -1.82 -20.01 -0.17
C LEU A 226 -1.94 -20.14 1.34
N VAL A 227 -0.84 -20.51 2.00
CA VAL A 227 -0.68 -20.38 3.46
C VAL A 227 0.36 -19.31 3.75
N VAL A 228 -0.03 -18.29 4.50
CA VAL A 228 0.87 -17.26 5.05
C VAL A 228 1.13 -17.60 6.51
N LEU A 229 2.36 -17.97 6.85
CA LEU A 229 2.78 -18.18 8.22
C LEU A 229 3.46 -16.93 8.78
N GLY A 230 2.86 -16.36 9.81
CA GLY A 230 3.32 -15.15 10.47
C GLY A 230 2.95 -13.88 9.71
N ILE A 231 2.87 -12.79 10.46
CA ILE A 231 2.53 -11.44 9.98
C ILE A 231 3.45 -10.39 10.61
N GLY A 232 4.71 -10.75 10.84
CA GLY A 232 5.66 -9.93 11.60
C GLY A 232 5.75 -10.30 13.09
N ASN A 233 5.13 -11.40 13.52
CA ASN A 233 5.42 -12.04 14.81
C ASN A 233 6.72 -12.85 14.75
N SER A 234 7.24 -13.24 15.91
CA SER A 234 8.46 -14.05 16.00
C SER A 234 8.12 -15.53 16.17
N MET A 235 8.83 -16.40 15.46
CA MET A 235 8.79 -17.84 15.67
C MET A 235 9.80 -18.23 16.77
N PHE A 236 9.39 -19.13 17.64
CA PHE A 236 10.18 -19.67 18.76
C PHE A 236 9.68 -21.06 19.13
N GLN A 237 10.43 -21.77 19.98
CA GLN A 237 10.29 -23.23 20.19
C GLN A 237 8.85 -23.74 20.36
N PRO A 238 7.98 -23.16 21.20
CA PRO A 238 6.62 -23.66 21.41
C PRO A 238 5.73 -23.59 20.17
N LEU A 239 6.08 -22.74 19.20
CA LEU A 239 5.35 -22.57 17.95
C LEU A 239 5.89 -23.45 16.82
N LEU A 240 7.02 -24.13 17.02
CA LEU A 240 7.67 -24.98 16.03
C LEU A 240 7.27 -26.44 16.22
N GLY A 241 6.00 -26.74 15.95
CA GLY A 241 5.41 -28.07 16.07
C GLY A 241 5.00 -28.69 14.73
N ASP A 242 4.69 -29.99 14.75
CA ASP A 242 4.20 -30.71 13.58
C ASP A 242 2.82 -30.18 13.10
N ASP A 243 2.01 -29.62 14.00
CA ASP A 243 0.71 -29.01 13.64
C ASP A 243 0.88 -27.80 12.70
N VAL A 244 1.91 -26.99 12.90
CA VAL A 244 2.22 -25.86 12.01
C VAL A 244 2.68 -26.38 10.65
N LEU A 245 3.54 -27.41 10.62
CA LEU A 245 3.99 -28.04 9.39
C LEU A 245 2.84 -28.69 8.61
N ASP A 246 1.87 -29.28 9.32
CA ASP A 246 0.66 -29.83 8.73
C ASP A 246 -0.14 -28.73 8.02
N VAL A 247 -0.49 -27.64 8.73
CA VAL A 247 -1.25 -26.52 8.14
C VAL A 247 -0.52 -25.90 6.94
N VAL A 248 0.79 -25.66 7.06
CA VAL A 248 1.63 -25.17 5.95
C VAL A 248 1.57 -26.12 4.74
N SER A 249 1.53 -27.44 4.98
CA SER A 249 1.45 -28.45 3.93
C SER A 249 0.07 -28.58 3.26
N ARG A 250 -0.97 -27.95 3.81
CA ARG A 250 -2.30 -27.89 3.19
C ARG A 250 -2.41 -26.83 2.09
N GLY A 251 -1.43 -25.92 2.01
CA GLY A 251 -1.32 -24.93 0.95
C GLY A 251 -0.75 -25.52 -0.34
N LYS A 252 -1.29 -25.10 -1.50
CA LYS A 252 -0.62 -25.31 -2.79
C LYS A 252 0.69 -24.52 -2.88
N ALA A 253 0.73 -23.36 -2.22
CA ALA A 253 1.92 -22.57 -1.95
C ALA A 253 1.92 -22.11 -0.48
N ALA A 254 3.11 -21.80 0.05
CA ALA A 254 3.28 -21.28 1.40
C ALA A 254 4.39 -20.23 1.49
N ILE A 255 4.13 -19.14 2.20
CA ILE A 255 5.13 -18.12 2.52
C ILE A 255 5.23 -17.89 4.02
N GLY A 256 6.40 -17.48 4.50
CA GLY A 256 6.62 -17.10 5.89
C GLY A 256 6.96 -15.62 6.01
N ILE A 257 6.30 -14.88 6.89
CA ILE A 257 6.62 -13.48 7.22
C ILE A 257 6.84 -13.39 8.73
N PHE A 258 8.04 -13.74 9.16
CA PHE A 258 8.37 -13.79 10.59
C PHE A 258 9.86 -13.58 10.85
N GLY A 259 10.16 -13.12 12.07
CA GLY A 259 11.50 -13.14 12.65
C GLY A 259 11.66 -14.32 13.60
N THR A 260 12.83 -14.44 14.24
CA THR A 260 13.04 -15.43 15.31
C THR A 260 13.16 -14.75 16.68
N GLN A 261 12.85 -15.45 17.76
CA GLN A 261 13.13 -14.99 19.13
C GLN A 261 13.55 -16.17 20.03
N TYR A 262 14.26 -15.87 21.11
CA TYR A 262 14.82 -16.89 22.02
C TYR A 262 15.67 -17.91 21.26
N ARG A 263 16.59 -17.39 20.42
CA ARG A 263 17.33 -18.17 19.40
C ARG A 263 18.09 -19.37 19.98
N GLU A 264 18.52 -19.26 21.24
CA GLU A 264 19.20 -20.32 22.00
C GLU A 264 18.30 -21.54 22.25
N LEU A 265 16.98 -21.33 22.26
CA LEU A 265 15.97 -22.36 22.50
C LEU A 265 15.37 -22.94 21.22
N ILE A 266 15.65 -22.35 20.06
CA ILE A 266 15.06 -22.78 18.79
C ILE A 266 15.70 -24.12 18.35
N PRO A 267 14.91 -25.21 18.23
CA PRO A 267 15.40 -26.45 17.67
C PRO A 267 15.70 -26.23 16.17
N ARG A 268 16.98 -26.21 15.81
CA ARG A 268 17.41 -25.90 14.43
C ARG A 268 16.76 -26.79 13.40
N THR A 269 16.67 -28.09 13.68
CA THR A 269 16.05 -29.07 12.77
C THR A 269 14.58 -28.79 12.51
N ALA A 270 13.82 -28.31 13.51
CA ALA A 270 12.42 -27.95 13.34
C ALA A 270 12.26 -26.69 12.48
N LEU A 271 13.07 -25.67 12.74
CA LEU A 271 13.03 -24.43 11.94
C LEU A 271 13.52 -24.67 10.50
N ASP A 272 14.57 -25.47 10.30
CA ASP A 272 15.05 -25.83 8.97
C ASP A 272 13.96 -26.56 8.17
N ARG A 273 13.29 -27.56 8.78
CA ARG A 273 12.16 -28.27 8.14
C ARG A 273 11.03 -27.32 7.75
N LEU A 274 10.73 -26.33 8.59
CA LEU A 274 9.71 -25.34 8.29
C LEU A 274 10.13 -24.45 7.12
N ILE A 275 11.34 -23.88 7.14
CA ILE A 275 11.86 -23.02 6.07
C ILE A 275 11.90 -23.77 4.74
N ASP A 276 12.32 -25.04 4.74
CA ASP A 276 12.39 -25.87 3.54
C ASP A 276 11.01 -26.16 2.94
N ARG A 277 9.93 -26.00 3.73
CA ARG A 277 8.55 -26.18 3.28
C ARG A 277 7.93 -24.92 2.67
N LEU A 278 8.52 -23.75 2.90
CA LEU A 278 8.04 -22.47 2.39
C LEU A 278 8.57 -22.21 0.97
N ASP A 279 7.72 -21.71 0.08
CA ASP A 279 8.14 -21.15 -1.21
C ASP A 279 9.03 -19.93 -1.03
N THR A 280 8.75 -19.12 -0.01
CA THR A 280 9.58 -17.97 0.37
C THR A 280 9.44 -17.67 1.86
N TRP A 281 10.56 -17.56 2.57
CA TRP A 281 10.63 -16.98 3.90
C TRP A 281 11.18 -15.56 3.82
N TYR A 282 10.31 -14.61 4.17
CA TYR A 282 10.62 -13.21 4.38
C TYR A 282 11.08 -13.01 5.82
N ALA A 283 12.39 -13.07 6.00
CA ALA A 283 13.04 -12.92 7.29
C ALA A 283 13.00 -11.45 7.75
N ARG A 284 12.62 -11.25 9.02
CA ARG A 284 12.51 -9.90 9.58
C ARG A 284 13.85 -9.19 9.67
N THR A 285 14.92 -9.88 10.04
CA THR A 285 16.23 -9.26 10.25
C THR A 285 17.33 -9.94 9.45
N GLU A 286 18.40 -9.22 9.13
CA GLU A 286 19.57 -9.79 8.46
C GLU A 286 20.22 -10.90 9.30
N ASP A 287 20.21 -10.75 10.64
CA ASP A 287 20.66 -11.79 11.58
C ASP A 287 19.90 -13.11 11.37
N ASP A 288 18.58 -13.08 11.12
CA ASP A 288 17.79 -14.30 10.87
C ASP A 288 18.25 -15.00 9.58
N VAL A 289 18.55 -14.22 8.53
CA VAL A 289 19.07 -14.74 7.25
C VAL A 289 20.45 -15.37 7.42
N LEU A 290 21.34 -14.70 8.16
CA LEU A 290 22.70 -15.21 8.41
C LEU A 290 22.67 -16.51 9.23
N MET A 291 21.82 -16.56 10.26
CA MET A 291 21.78 -17.71 11.18
C MET A 291 21.06 -18.93 10.61
N TYR A 292 19.94 -18.70 9.93
CA TYR A 292 19.00 -19.75 9.51
C TYR A 292 18.77 -19.81 8.00
N GLY A 293 19.00 -18.71 7.26
CA GLY A 293 18.88 -18.69 5.81
C GLY A 293 19.98 -19.48 5.09
N ARG A 294 21.25 -19.34 5.51
CA ARG A 294 22.41 -20.16 5.07
C ARG A 294 22.52 -20.37 3.55
N GLY A 295 22.23 -19.34 2.76
CA GLY A 295 22.32 -19.38 1.30
C GLY A 295 21.16 -20.07 0.58
N ARG A 296 20.08 -20.42 1.30
CA ARG A 296 18.84 -20.90 0.70
C ARG A 296 18.26 -19.84 -0.24
N LYS A 297 17.82 -20.30 -1.43
CA LYS A 297 17.26 -19.43 -2.47
C LYS A 297 15.86 -18.90 -2.14
N ASN A 298 15.15 -19.56 -1.23
CA ASN A 298 13.82 -19.17 -0.79
C ASN A 298 13.85 -18.25 0.44
N VAL A 299 15.00 -17.69 0.84
CA VAL A 299 15.08 -16.80 2.00
C VAL A 299 15.44 -15.39 1.55
N VAL A 300 14.62 -14.42 1.96
CA VAL A 300 14.75 -13.02 1.59
C VAL A 300 14.74 -12.17 2.85
N HIS A 301 15.67 -11.22 2.96
CA HIS A 301 15.63 -10.21 4.01
C HIS A 301 14.56 -9.16 3.67
N LEU A 302 13.48 -9.14 4.45
CA LEU A 302 12.40 -8.16 4.32
C LEU A 302 12.71 -6.88 5.09
N GLY A 303 13.24 -7.03 6.31
CA GLY A 303 13.15 -6.01 7.35
C GLY A 303 11.88 -6.18 8.17
N ASP A 304 11.80 -5.51 9.32
CA ASP A 304 10.56 -5.36 10.06
C ASP A 304 9.57 -4.49 9.28
N TRP A 305 8.70 -5.16 8.54
CA TRP A 305 7.73 -4.55 7.64
C TRP A 305 6.72 -3.64 8.33
N LEU A 306 6.52 -3.77 9.64
CA LEU A 306 5.57 -2.95 10.38
C LEU A 306 6.01 -1.48 10.43
N ILE A 307 7.30 -1.19 10.22
CA ILE A 307 7.78 0.20 10.11
C ILE A 307 7.08 0.95 8.97
N ASP A 308 6.56 0.25 7.97
CA ASP A 308 5.88 0.90 6.85
C ASP A 308 4.60 1.62 7.28
N GLN A 309 3.97 1.18 8.37
CA GLN A 309 2.77 1.79 8.96
C GLN A 309 3.06 3.08 9.74
N PHE A 310 4.32 3.37 10.05
CA PHE A 310 4.69 4.51 10.88
C PHE A 310 5.21 5.67 10.01
N PRO A 311 4.51 6.81 9.94
CA PRO A 311 5.02 7.98 9.22
C PRO A 311 6.24 8.59 9.92
N MET A 312 7.14 9.21 9.17
CA MET A 312 8.21 10.00 9.77
C MET A 312 7.62 11.31 10.31
N ASN A 313 7.62 11.50 11.63
CA ASN A 313 6.98 12.64 12.29
C ASN A 313 7.96 13.42 13.17
N GLY A 314 7.60 14.67 13.45
CA GLY A 314 8.27 15.51 14.45
C GLY A 314 7.56 15.37 15.81
N PRO A 315 8.28 15.08 16.91
CA PRO A 315 7.70 15.03 18.24
C PRO A 315 7.43 16.44 18.76
N CYS A 316 6.45 16.59 19.66
CA CYS A 316 6.08 17.85 20.29
C CYS A 316 6.14 17.83 21.82
N ASP A 317 6.08 16.66 22.44
CA ASP A 317 5.97 16.50 23.89
C ASP A 317 7.34 16.17 24.50
N ASP A 318 7.77 16.95 25.50
CA ASP A 318 9.03 16.74 26.23
C ASP A 318 8.92 15.66 27.32
N GLU A 319 7.71 15.30 27.74
CA GLU A 319 7.47 14.27 28.75
C GLU A 319 7.94 12.89 28.23
N PRO A 320 8.76 12.14 29.00
CA PRO A 320 9.13 10.79 28.59
C PRO A 320 7.94 9.84 28.60
N LEU A 321 7.80 9.06 27.53
CA LEU A 321 6.81 7.98 27.45
C LEU A 321 7.45 6.64 27.79
N GLU A 322 6.87 5.92 28.74
CA GLU A 322 7.16 4.51 29.00
C GLU A 322 6.04 3.65 28.41
N VAL A 323 6.40 2.80 27.44
CA VAL A 323 5.47 1.88 26.79
C VAL A 323 5.74 0.46 27.26
N SER A 324 4.85 -0.06 28.10
CA SER A 324 4.82 -1.47 28.49
C SER A 324 4.29 -2.36 27.35
N ASP A 325 4.40 -3.67 27.52
CA ASP A 325 3.91 -4.66 26.55
C ASP A 325 2.39 -4.59 26.34
N ASP A 326 1.66 -4.08 27.33
CA ASP A 326 0.19 -3.94 27.34
C ASP A 326 -0.29 -2.63 26.71
N VAL A 327 0.23 -2.28 25.53
CA VAL A 327 -0.46 -1.30 24.68
C VAL A 327 -1.86 -1.87 24.41
N ARG A 328 -2.87 -1.29 25.07
CA ARG A 328 -4.17 -1.92 25.28
C ARG A 328 -4.76 -2.42 23.97
N ALA A 329 -5.15 -3.70 23.93
CA ALA A 329 -5.75 -4.36 22.77
C ALA A 329 -6.98 -3.61 22.19
N ASN A 330 -7.62 -2.74 22.98
CA ASN A 330 -8.81 -1.99 22.62
C ASN A 330 -8.54 -0.58 22.04
N ASP A 331 -7.31 -0.08 22.09
CA ASP A 331 -7.02 1.26 21.55
C ASP A 331 -6.93 1.22 20.02
N ALA A 332 -7.45 2.25 19.36
CA ALA A 332 -7.32 2.40 17.91
C ALA A 332 -5.85 2.57 17.53
N LEU A 333 -5.37 1.78 16.56
CA LEU A 333 -3.95 1.73 16.18
C LEU A 333 -3.37 3.10 15.83
N ASP A 334 -4.13 3.92 15.08
CA ASP A 334 -3.70 5.27 14.70
C ASP A 334 -3.49 6.18 15.92
N ARG A 335 -4.36 6.07 16.94
CA ARG A 335 -4.22 6.83 18.18
C ARG A 335 -3.02 6.37 18.99
N THR A 336 -2.78 5.07 19.02
CA THR A 336 -1.56 4.51 19.64
C THR A 336 -0.31 5.02 18.95
N ILE A 337 -0.27 4.99 17.60
CA ILE A 337 0.86 5.52 16.81
C ILE A 337 1.07 7.00 17.10
N GLN A 338 0.01 7.82 17.03
CA GLN A 338 0.08 9.25 17.35
C GLN A 338 0.58 9.52 18.77
N THR A 339 0.11 8.74 19.74
CA THR A 339 0.52 8.86 21.15
C THR A 339 1.98 8.50 21.33
N ILE A 340 2.50 7.48 20.66
CA ILE A 340 3.92 7.16 20.73
C ILE A 340 4.72 8.29 20.06
N GLN A 341 4.31 8.72 18.86
CA GLN A 341 5.10 9.61 18.01
C GLN A 341 5.17 11.08 18.46
N ARG A 342 4.27 11.50 19.37
CA ARG A 342 4.31 12.87 19.90
C ARG A 342 5.44 13.08 20.91
N HIS A 343 5.97 12.04 21.55
CA HIS A 343 6.96 12.19 22.63
C HIS A 343 8.39 12.17 22.11
N LYS A 344 9.23 13.09 22.60
CA LYS A 344 10.66 13.17 22.24
C LYS A 344 11.50 12.05 22.82
N GLN A 345 11.09 11.50 23.96
CA GLN A 345 11.81 10.45 24.68
C GLN A 345 10.88 9.26 24.88
N VAL A 346 11.24 8.10 24.35
CA VAL A 346 10.43 6.88 24.48
C VAL A 346 11.27 5.73 25.01
N TYR A 347 10.82 5.11 26.10
CA TYR A 347 11.31 3.83 26.59
C TYR A 347 10.27 2.75 26.27
N SER A 348 10.69 1.59 25.75
CA SER A 348 9.77 0.48 25.51
C SER A 348 10.35 -0.91 25.76
N ALA A 349 9.54 -1.78 26.38
CA ALA A 349 9.79 -3.22 26.47
C ALA A 349 9.21 -3.99 25.26
N GLY A 350 8.33 -3.34 24.48
CA GLY A 350 7.73 -3.90 23.28
C GLY A 350 8.53 -3.54 22.02
N LEU A 351 8.80 -4.54 21.18
CA LEU A 351 9.58 -4.32 19.95
C LEU A 351 8.92 -3.31 19.01
N HIS A 352 7.65 -3.50 18.69
CA HIS A 352 6.95 -2.70 17.69
C HIS A 352 6.57 -1.29 18.17
N PRO A 353 6.24 -1.06 19.46
CA PRO A 353 6.18 0.31 19.99
C PRO A 353 7.52 1.04 19.91
N LEU A 354 8.65 0.37 20.17
CA LEU A 354 9.96 0.98 19.94
C LEU A 354 10.16 1.31 18.45
N LEU A 355 9.87 0.38 17.55
CA LEU A 355 9.97 0.60 16.10
C LEU A 355 9.15 1.81 15.65
N CYS A 356 7.95 1.99 16.22
CA CYS A 356 7.11 3.18 16.03
C CYS A 356 7.81 4.44 16.55
N ALA A 357 8.33 4.41 17.78
CA ALA A 357 9.04 5.54 18.39
C ALA A 357 10.24 6.00 17.55
N LEU A 358 11.02 5.07 16.98
CA LEU A 358 12.20 5.41 16.16
C LEU A 358 11.88 6.31 14.95
N THR A 359 10.63 6.33 14.48
CA THR A 359 10.21 7.20 13.36
C THR A 359 9.93 8.66 13.77
N SER A 360 10.06 8.99 15.05
CA SER A 360 9.68 10.29 15.60
C SER A 360 10.57 10.77 16.75
N ALA A 361 10.80 9.94 17.76
CA ALA A 361 11.51 10.27 18.98
C ALA A 361 12.95 10.77 18.70
N GLU A 362 13.43 11.69 19.52
CA GLU A 362 14.82 12.14 19.52
C GLU A 362 15.70 11.16 20.31
N LEU A 363 15.17 10.67 21.45
CA LEU A 363 15.82 9.69 22.30
C LEU A 363 14.95 8.44 22.43
N ALA A 364 15.57 7.27 22.31
CA ALA A 364 14.91 5.99 22.52
C ALA A 364 15.69 5.12 23.50
N ALA A 365 14.97 4.32 24.28
CA ALA A 365 15.54 3.31 25.18
C ALA A 365 14.69 2.04 25.14
N TYR A 366 15.29 0.91 25.49
CA TYR A 366 14.60 -0.38 25.41
C TYR A 366 15.02 -1.35 26.50
N ALA A 367 14.20 -2.38 26.72
CA ALA A 367 14.57 -3.54 27.52
C ALA A 367 14.17 -4.82 26.77
N GLU A 368 15.09 -5.77 26.69
CA GLU A 368 14.80 -7.09 26.14
C GLU A 368 13.78 -7.84 27.01
N GLN A 369 12.89 -8.57 26.35
CA GLN A 369 11.94 -9.45 27.03
C GLN A 369 12.64 -10.79 27.37
N PRO A 370 12.69 -11.20 28.65
CA PRO A 370 13.18 -12.51 29.03
C PRO A 370 12.17 -13.61 28.65
N SER A 371 12.67 -14.82 28.39
CA SER A 371 11.81 -15.99 28.19
C SER A 371 11.09 -16.32 29.49
N ALA A 372 9.77 -16.49 29.42
CA ALA A 372 8.96 -16.92 30.56
C ALA A 372 9.39 -18.31 31.10
N GLN A 373 9.97 -19.15 30.24
CA GLN A 373 10.43 -20.50 30.61
C GLN A 373 11.88 -20.50 31.14
N MET A 374 12.72 -19.55 30.70
CA MET A 374 14.12 -19.44 31.09
C MET A 374 14.50 -17.95 31.19
N PRO A 375 14.32 -17.33 32.37
CA PRO A 375 14.49 -15.88 32.54
C PRO A 375 15.87 -15.33 32.16
N ASP A 376 16.91 -16.17 32.20
CA ASP A 376 18.27 -15.80 31.80
C ASP A 376 18.45 -15.65 30.28
N ILE A 377 17.48 -16.14 29.49
CA ILE A 377 17.51 -16.08 28.02
C ILE A 377 16.64 -14.92 27.56
N VAL A 378 17.26 -13.94 26.92
CA VAL A 378 16.58 -12.78 26.32
C VAL A 378 16.10 -13.06 24.90
N SER A 379 15.13 -12.27 24.44
CA SER A 379 14.51 -12.46 23.12
C SER A 379 15.49 -12.28 21.94
N GLY A 380 16.41 -11.32 22.06
CA GLY A 380 17.36 -10.92 21.02
C GLY A 380 16.75 -10.12 19.86
N LYS A 381 15.47 -9.75 19.98
CA LYS A 381 14.71 -9.04 18.93
C LYS A 381 15.22 -7.61 18.76
N PHE A 382 15.45 -6.90 19.87
CA PHE A 382 15.88 -5.50 19.81
C PHE A 382 17.29 -5.40 19.25
N ARG A 383 18.20 -6.26 19.73
CA ARG A 383 19.57 -6.31 19.18
C ARG A 383 19.57 -6.44 17.65
N SER A 384 18.81 -7.39 17.13
CA SER A 384 18.74 -7.68 15.70
C SER A 384 18.14 -6.51 14.91
N MET A 385 17.04 -5.93 15.42
CA MET A 385 16.40 -4.75 14.81
C MET A 385 17.33 -3.53 14.78
N LEU A 386 18.03 -3.25 15.89
CA LEU A 386 18.94 -2.09 15.99
C LEU A 386 20.15 -2.22 15.06
N ILE A 387 20.71 -3.43 14.92
CA ILE A 387 21.77 -3.69 13.95
C ILE A 387 21.24 -3.46 12.53
N ASP A 388 20.04 -3.93 12.22
CA ASP A 388 19.47 -3.83 10.88
C ASP A 388 19.14 -2.36 10.48
N ILE A 389 18.72 -1.54 11.45
CA ILE A 389 18.41 -0.12 11.24
C ILE A 389 19.68 0.74 11.26
N PHE A 390 20.53 0.58 12.29
CA PHE A 390 21.63 1.51 12.60
C PHE A 390 23.03 0.95 12.32
N GLY A 391 23.15 -0.34 11.99
CA GLY A 391 24.44 -1.03 11.85
C GLY A 391 25.17 -1.26 13.17
N ARG A 392 24.52 -1.03 14.32
CA ARG A 392 25.13 -1.15 15.66
C ARG A 392 24.09 -1.42 16.74
N THR A 393 24.56 -1.85 17.90
CA THR A 393 23.75 -2.05 19.10
C THR A 393 23.84 -0.84 20.04
N TYR A 394 22.90 -0.75 20.97
CA TYR A 394 22.89 0.23 22.05
C TYR A 394 22.73 -0.50 23.40
N PRO A 395 23.19 0.09 24.52
CA PRO A 395 22.99 -0.52 25.83
C PRO A 395 21.50 -0.51 26.23
N GLU A 396 21.04 -1.60 26.82
CA GLU A 396 19.68 -1.69 27.37
C GLU A 396 19.46 -0.67 28.49
N LYS A 397 18.21 -0.20 28.62
CA LYS A 397 17.73 0.73 29.65
C LYS A 397 18.47 2.07 29.70
N GLN A 398 19.14 2.43 28.60
CA GLN A 398 19.81 3.71 28.43
C GLN A 398 19.29 4.40 27.17
N PHE A 399 18.99 5.68 27.29
CA PHE A 399 18.57 6.48 26.15
C PHE A 399 19.72 6.70 25.18
N PHE A 400 19.45 6.50 23.90
CA PHE A 400 20.36 6.81 22.82
C PHE A 400 19.68 7.77 21.83
N MET A 401 20.50 8.60 21.18
CA MET A 401 20.05 9.49 20.12
C MET A 401 19.65 8.69 18.88
N VAL A 402 18.44 8.93 18.38
CA VAL A 402 17.93 8.27 17.18
C VAL A 402 18.53 8.93 15.94
N ASP A 403 19.25 8.15 15.14
CA ASP A 403 19.70 8.58 13.80
C ASP A 403 18.51 8.53 12.83
N ARG A 404 17.85 9.68 12.65
CA ARG A 404 16.66 9.80 11.79
C ARG A 404 16.95 9.46 10.32
N ASP A 405 18.16 9.71 9.83
CA ASP A 405 18.52 9.38 8.45
C ASP A 405 18.67 7.87 8.27
N ALA A 406 19.23 7.17 9.26
CA ALA A 406 19.28 5.71 9.26
C ALA A 406 17.87 5.09 9.26
N VAL A 407 16.98 5.60 10.11
CA VAL A 407 15.57 5.15 10.15
C VAL A 407 14.88 5.40 8.81
N THR A 408 15.08 6.58 8.20
CA THR A 408 14.51 6.92 6.88
C THR A 408 15.00 5.99 5.78
N ARG A 409 16.32 5.71 5.73
CA ARG A 409 16.91 4.77 4.76
C ARG A 409 16.37 3.36 4.95
N TYR A 410 16.26 2.90 6.21
CA TYR A 410 15.71 1.61 6.55
C TYR A 410 14.24 1.51 6.12
N LYS A 411 13.39 2.48 6.49
CA LYS A 411 11.98 2.52 6.08
C LYS A 411 11.82 2.49 4.56
N ALA A 412 12.60 3.29 3.82
CA ALA A 412 12.56 3.29 2.36
C ALA A 412 12.97 1.93 1.74
N ARG A 413 13.93 1.23 2.34
CA ARG A 413 14.34 -0.12 1.93
C ARG A 413 13.22 -1.12 2.19
N VAL A 414 12.64 -1.10 3.39
CA VAL A 414 11.55 -1.98 3.78
C VAL A 414 10.32 -1.76 2.90
N HIS A 415 9.94 -0.51 2.65
CA HIS A 415 8.82 -0.17 1.75
C HIS A 415 8.97 -0.80 0.36
N ARG A 416 10.16 -0.69 -0.26
CA ARG A 416 10.44 -1.35 -1.54
C ARG A 416 10.39 -2.87 -1.47
N ASN A 417 10.80 -3.45 -0.33
CA ASN A 417 10.73 -4.90 -0.14
C ASN A 417 9.27 -5.36 0.03
N VAL A 418 8.44 -4.63 0.78
CA VAL A 418 7.01 -4.91 0.95
C VAL A 418 6.27 -4.89 -0.38
N ALA A 419 6.57 -3.93 -1.27
CA ALA A 419 6.00 -3.92 -2.63
C ALA A 419 6.29 -5.23 -3.38
N LYS A 420 7.52 -5.75 -3.29
CA LYS A 420 7.90 -7.04 -3.90
C LYS A 420 7.20 -8.23 -3.25
N VAL A 421 6.88 -8.17 -1.95
CA VAL A 421 6.08 -9.19 -1.28
C VAL A 421 4.69 -9.24 -1.91
N GLY A 422 4.05 -8.09 -2.10
CA GLY A 422 2.74 -7.98 -2.76
C GLY A 422 2.77 -8.56 -4.19
N GLU A 423 3.73 -8.13 -5.01
CA GLU A 423 3.92 -8.65 -6.38
C GLU A 423 4.09 -10.19 -6.38
N ARG A 424 4.81 -10.72 -5.39
CA ARG A 424 5.05 -12.16 -5.29
C ARG A 424 3.81 -12.92 -4.85
N ILE A 425 3.03 -12.41 -3.91
CA ILE A 425 1.74 -12.98 -3.48
C ILE A 425 0.81 -13.06 -4.68
N ASP A 426 0.67 -11.96 -5.43
CA ASP A 426 -0.15 -11.91 -6.65
C ASP A 426 0.30 -12.95 -7.67
N ALA A 427 1.61 -13.05 -7.93
CA ALA A 427 2.16 -14.01 -8.87
C ALA A 427 1.88 -15.47 -8.44
N ILE A 428 2.01 -15.78 -7.14
CA ILE A 428 1.72 -17.11 -6.60
C ILE A 428 0.24 -17.45 -6.82
N LEU A 429 -0.67 -16.57 -6.41
CA LEU A 429 -2.10 -16.82 -6.51
C LEU A 429 -2.57 -16.96 -7.96
N ARG A 430 -2.02 -16.17 -8.89
CA ARG A 430 -2.27 -16.32 -10.33
C ARG A 430 -1.78 -17.67 -10.85
N ASN A 431 -0.56 -18.10 -10.51
CA ASN A 431 -0.02 -19.38 -10.96
C ASN A 431 -0.82 -20.57 -10.41
N VAL A 432 -1.26 -20.48 -9.17
CA VAL A 432 -2.11 -21.48 -8.53
C VAL A 432 -3.47 -21.59 -9.22
N ALA A 433 -4.07 -20.46 -9.62
CA ALA A 433 -5.32 -20.44 -10.38
C ALA A 433 -5.16 -21.09 -11.76
N VAL A 434 -4.07 -20.78 -12.48
CA VAL A 434 -3.79 -21.37 -13.80
C VAL A 434 -3.56 -22.89 -13.72
N ALA A 435 -2.89 -23.38 -12.66
CA ALA A 435 -2.67 -24.81 -12.48
C ALA A 435 -3.92 -25.62 -12.10
N ALA A 436 -5.01 -24.94 -11.71
CA ALA A 436 -6.26 -25.57 -11.29
C ALA A 436 -7.34 -25.63 -12.38
N GLY A 437 -7.18 -24.88 -13.47
CA GLY A 437 -8.01 -24.95 -14.68
C GLY A 437 -7.38 -25.83 -15.76
#